data_AF-A0A1Y2GG79-F1
#
_entry.id   AF-A0A1Y2GG79-F1
#
_cell.length_a   1.000
_cell.length_b   1.000
_cell.length_c   1.000
_cell.angle_alpha   90.00
_cell.angle_beta   90.00
_cell.angle_gamma   90.00
#
_symmetry.space_group_name_H-M   'P 1'
#
loop_
_entity.id
_entity.type
_entity.pdbx_description
1 polymer ?
#
loop_
_entity_poly.entity_id
_entity_poly.type
_entity_poly.pdbx_seq_one_letter_code
_entity_poly.pdbx_strand_id
1 'polypeptide(L)'
;MLSRKSFVVLLAMVGLSNAGPLAYGICQSGCNALVVACYAGAGFTFGTVTAGAGVPAAIVACNAGLGTCMVGCIAAGFTPTP
;
A
#
# COMPACT_ATOMS: atom_id res chain seq x y z
N MET A 1 -36.48 -8.80 12.08
CA MET A 1 -36.82 -8.57 10.66
C MET A 1 -36.41 -7.15 10.30
N LEU A 2 -35.24 -6.98 9.69
CA LEU A 2 -34.74 -5.67 9.30
C LEU A 2 -35.49 -5.22 8.04
N SER A 3 -36.15 -4.06 8.07
CA SER A 3 -36.89 -3.55 6.92
C SER A 3 -35.96 -3.38 5.72
N ARG A 4 -36.44 -3.67 4.51
CA ARG A 4 -35.70 -3.47 3.25
C ARG A 4 -35.10 -2.06 3.15
N LYS A 5 -35.79 -1.06 3.72
CA LYS A 5 -35.32 0.33 3.83
C LYS A 5 -34.13 0.47 4.79
N SER A 6 -34.19 -0.20 5.95
CA SER A 6 -33.10 -0.22 6.93
C SER A 6 -31.85 -0.92 6.39
N PHE A 7 -32.00 -1.96 5.58
CA PHE A 7 -30.87 -2.63 4.92
C PHE A 7 -30.16 -1.72 3.91
N VAL A 8 -30.91 -0.97 3.10
CA VAL A 8 -30.35 0.00 2.14
C VAL A 8 -29.63 1.15 2.84
N VAL A 9 -30.19 1.68 3.93
CA VAL A 9 -29.54 2.74 4.73
C VAL A 9 -28.23 2.24 5.36
N LEU A 10 -28.19 1.02 5.88
CA LEU A 10 -26.97 0.42 6.42
C LEU A 10 -25.90 0.22 5.34
N LEU A 11 -26.27 -0.25 4.15
CA LEU A 11 -25.33 -0.42 3.03
C LEU A 11 -24.74 0.93 2.54
N ALA A 12 -25.54 1.99 2.55
CA ALA A 12 -25.09 3.33 2.19
C ALA A 12 -24.12 3.92 3.24
N MET A 13 -24.28 3.58 4.52
CA MET A 13 -23.42 4.02 5.61
C MET A 13 -22.03 3.36 5.58
N VAL A 14 -21.90 2.16 5.00
CA VAL A 14 -20.60 1.51 4.78
C VAL A 14 -19.70 2.36 3.85
N GLY A 15 -20.29 3.06 2.88
CA GLY A 15 -19.56 3.93 1.94
C GLY A 15 -19.07 5.26 2.50
N LEU A 16 -19.49 5.66 3.71
CA LEU A 16 -19.07 6.91 4.37
C LEU A 16 -17.77 6.77 5.19
N SER A 17 -17.20 5.56 5.27
CA SER A 17 -15.87 5.31 5.86
C SER A 17 -14.73 5.72 4.90
N ASN A 18 -14.65 7.01 4.58
CA ASN A 18 -13.69 7.58 3.61
C ASN A 18 -12.21 7.50 4.05
N ALA A 19 -11.91 6.96 5.24
CA ALA A 19 -10.57 6.96 5.79
C ALA A 19 -9.75 5.69 5.48
N GLY A 20 -10.37 4.60 5.02
CA GLY A 20 -9.65 3.43 4.47
C GLY A 20 -8.79 3.78 3.25
N PRO A 21 -9.36 4.40 2.19
CA PRO A 21 -8.59 4.83 1.02
C PRO A 21 -7.46 5.82 1.35
N LEU A 22 -7.67 6.70 2.34
CA LEU A 22 -6.64 7.63 2.81
C LEU A 22 -5.49 6.88 3.50
N ALA A 23 -5.81 5.96 4.43
CA ALA A 23 -4.81 5.14 5.12
C ALA A 23 -4.02 4.25 4.13
N TYR A 24 -4.70 3.70 3.11
CA TYR A 24 -4.06 2.99 2.01
C TYR A 24 -3.04 3.89 1.27
N GLY A 25 -3.44 5.12 0.91
CA GLY A 25 -2.56 6.09 0.25
C GLY A 25 -1.33 6.47 1.08
N ILE A 26 -1.52 6.72 2.38
CA ILE A 26 -0.43 7.01 3.31
C ILE A 26 0.54 5.83 3.40
N CYS A 27 0.04 4.61 3.54
CA CYS A 27 0.86 3.40 3.57
C CYS A 27 1.70 3.23 2.30
N GLN A 28 1.07 3.36 1.11
CA GLN A 28 1.78 3.26 -0.16
C GLN A 28 2.89 4.32 -0.28
N SER A 29 2.60 5.54 0.18
CA SER A 29 3.58 6.64 0.17
C SER A 29 4.78 6.32 1.06
N GLY A 30 4.53 5.74 2.24
CA GLY A 30 5.58 5.25 3.14
C GLY A 30 6.42 4.13 2.52
N CYS A 31 5.78 3.12 1.90
CA CYS A 31 6.48 2.03 1.23
C CYS A 31 7.36 2.55 0.07
N ASN A 32 6.87 3.53 -0.70
CA ASN A 32 7.65 4.17 -1.75
C ASN A 32 8.84 4.98 -1.20
N ALA A 33 8.66 5.70 -0.08
CA ALA A 33 9.77 6.40 0.57
C ALA A 33 10.84 5.41 1.08
N LEU A 34 10.41 4.28 1.66
CA LEU A 34 11.31 3.22 2.13
C LEU A 34 12.14 2.62 0.99
N VAL A 35 11.54 2.29 -0.15
CA VAL A 35 12.31 1.71 -1.26
C VAL A 35 13.30 2.70 -1.86
N VAL A 36 12.95 3.99 -1.92
CA VAL A 36 13.87 5.06 -2.33
C VAL A 36 15.07 5.14 -1.38
N ALA A 37 14.83 5.08 -0.07
CA ALA A 37 15.91 5.06 0.93
C ALA A 37 16.78 3.79 0.83
N CYS A 38 16.17 2.62 0.60
CA CYS A 38 16.89 1.35 0.41
C CYS A 38 17.82 1.41 -0.82
N TYR A 39 17.31 1.91 -1.94
CA TYR A 39 18.11 2.11 -3.16
C TYR A 39 19.24 3.11 -2.93
N ALA A 40 18.97 4.24 -2.28
CA ALA A 40 19.98 5.24 -1.97
C ALA A 40 21.11 4.66 -1.08
N GLY A 41 20.75 3.86 -0.07
CA GLY A 41 21.71 3.14 0.77
C GLY A 41 22.55 2.11 -0.01
N ALA A 42 22.02 1.57 -1.10
CA ALA A 42 22.73 0.70 -2.02
C ALA A 42 23.53 1.45 -3.10
N GLY A 43 23.47 2.79 -3.16
CA GLY A 43 24.15 3.61 -4.15
C GLY A 43 23.43 3.71 -5.51
N PHE A 44 22.12 3.44 -5.55
CA PHE A 44 21.31 3.50 -6.76
C PHE A 44 20.16 4.51 -6.63
N THR A 45 19.65 4.98 -7.75
CA THR A 45 18.41 5.78 -7.81
C THR A 45 17.23 4.85 -8.08
N PHE A 46 16.14 5.02 -7.32
CA PHE A 46 14.94 4.21 -7.53
C PHE A 46 14.37 4.41 -8.95
N GLY A 47 13.98 3.30 -9.59
CA GLY A 47 13.44 3.28 -10.95
C GLY A 47 14.47 3.34 -12.08
N THR A 48 15.78 3.47 -11.80
CA THR A 48 16.81 3.51 -12.86
C THR A 48 17.44 2.15 -13.16
N VAL A 49 17.28 1.18 -12.27
CA VAL A 49 17.81 -0.18 -12.44
C VAL A 49 16.80 -1.03 -13.20
N THR A 50 17.19 -1.52 -14.37
CA THR A 50 16.38 -2.45 -15.18
C THR A 50 16.47 -3.87 -14.62
N ALA A 51 15.34 -4.58 -14.57
CA ALA A 51 15.32 -5.98 -14.15
C ALA A 51 15.93 -6.86 -15.25
N GLY A 52 16.97 -7.64 -14.92
CA GLY A 52 17.67 -8.51 -15.86
C GLY A 52 18.79 -9.31 -15.23
N ALA A 53 19.48 -10.13 -16.02
CA ALA A 53 20.66 -10.86 -15.58
C ALA A 53 21.76 -9.87 -15.18
N GLY A 54 22.16 -9.89 -13.89
CA GLY A 54 23.12 -8.94 -13.33
C GLY A 54 22.51 -7.83 -12.47
N VAL A 55 21.19 -7.84 -12.22
CA VAL A 55 20.59 -6.93 -11.23
C VAL A 55 21.28 -7.13 -9.85
N PRO A 56 21.69 -6.05 -9.16
CA PRO A 56 22.31 -6.19 -7.85
C PRO A 56 21.37 -6.85 -6.85
N ALA A 57 21.88 -7.80 -6.06
CA ALA A 57 21.08 -8.53 -5.08
C ALA A 57 20.37 -7.61 -4.08
N ALA A 58 21.03 -6.51 -3.67
CA ALA A 58 20.44 -5.49 -2.81
C ALA A 58 19.18 -4.85 -3.43
N ILE A 59 19.19 -4.62 -4.75
CA ILE A 59 18.05 -4.03 -5.47
C ILE A 59 16.88 -5.00 -5.58
N VAL A 60 17.17 -6.29 -5.79
CA VAL A 60 16.14 -7.35 -5.74
C VAL A 60 15.50 -7.37 -4.35
N ALA A 61 16.30 -7.31 -3.28
CA ALA A 61 15.81 -7.28 -1.91
C ALA A 61 14.97 -6.02 -1.60
N CYS A 62 15.41 -4.83 -2.02
CA CYS A 62 14.65 -3.59 -1.85
C CYS A 62 13.26 -3.67 -2.51
N ASN A 63 13.17 -4.22 -3.73
CA ASN A 63 11.89 -4.37 -4.43
C ASN A 63 11.00 -5.46 -3.81
N ALA A 64 11.58 -6.57 -3.35
CA ALA A 64 10.83 -7.59 -2.64
C ALA A 64 10.23 -7.03 -1.33
N GLY A 65 10.99 -6.20 -0.63
CA GLY A 65 10.53 -5.45 0.54
C GLY A 65 9.41 -4.48 0.21
N LEU A 66 9.54 -3.69 -0.87
CA LEU A 66 8.48 -2.82 -1.39
C LEU A 66 7.19 -3.61 -1.65
N GLY A 67 7.28 -4.72 -2.38
CA GLY A 67 6.12 -5.55 -2.70
C GLY A 67 5.42 -6.09 -1.43
N THR A 68 6.20 -6.56 -0.46
CA THR A 68 5.68 -7.04 0.83
C THR A 68 5.00 -5.92 1.61
N CYS A 69 5.60 -4.73 1.65
CA CYS A 69 5.04 -3.54 2.29
C CYS A 69 3.69 -3.15 1.65
N MET A 70 3.65 -3.12 0.32
CA MET A 70 2.44 -2.78 -0.45
C MET A 70 1.30 -3.78 -0.24
N VAL A 71 1.60 -5.08 -0.13
CA VAL A 71 0.58 -6.09 0.24
C VAL A 71 -0.01 -5.80 1.62
N GLY A 72 0.82 -5.37 2.58
CA GLY A 72 0.36 -4.94 3.90
C GLY A 72 -0.57 -3.74 3.88
N CYS A 73 -0.43 -2.82 2.91
CA CYS A 73 -1.29 -1.65 2.78
C CYS A 73 -2.76 -2.03 2.55
N ILE A 74 -3.05 -3.20 1.98
CA ILE A 74 -4.42 -3.70 1.83
C ILE A 74 -5.15 -3.70 3.17
N ALA A 75 -4.50 -4.11 4.26
CA ALA A 75 -5.09 -4.07 5.60
C ALA A 75 -5.48 -2.63 5.99
N ALA A 76 -4.60 -1.65 5.77
CA ALA A 76 -4.90 -0.24 6.03
C ALA A 76 -6.06 0.29 5.17
N GLY A 77 -6.23 -0.22 3.95
CA GLY A 77 -7.36 0.11 3.08
C GLY A 77 -8.71 -0.42 3.59
N PHE A 78 -8.70 -1.59 4.24
CA PHE A 78 -9.91 -2.23 4.77
C PHE A 78 -10.16 -1.96 6.25
N THR A 79 -9.22 -1.32 6.97
CA THR A 79 -9.43 -0.99 8.38
C THR A 79 -10.45 0.14 8.52
N PRO A 80 -11.62 -0.10 9.15
CA PRO A 80 -12.52 0.98 9.51
C PRO A 80 -11.81 1.85 10.54
N THR A 81 -11.67 3.13 10.23
CA THR A 81 -11.09 4.14 11.12
C THR A 81 -12.26 4.96 11.70
N PRO A 82 -12.23 5.24 13.02
CA PRO A 82 -13.35 5.85 13.75
C PRO A 82 -13.69 7.26 13.31
#